data_AF-A0A2G6J6F9-F1
#
_entry.id   AF-A0A2G6J6F9-F1
#
_cell.length_a   1.000
_cell.length_b   1.000
_cell.length_c   1.000
_cell.angle_alpha   90.00
_cell.angle_beta   90.00
_cell.angle_gamma   90.00
#
_symmetry.space_group_name_H-M   'P 1'
#
loop_
_entity.id
_entity.type
_entity.pdbx_description
1 polymer ?
#
loop_
_entity_poly.entity_id
_entity_poly.type
_entity_poly.pdbx_seq_one_letter_code
_entity_poly.pdbx_strand_id
1 'polypeptide(L)'
;MQRIATTLVIAACALGVLSDAQARPPCDPGQPCVVLRPRRPATHFIAELNGGSSTYGGGGLALGGVLGVGGKLRGFPPIFYLMGEFSYNQAAESGSMPLSGTGYRDDRSFLDLVVGLRIYLPIWGPIRLFGDVGVGASYVSANLEQHDGPIVAADGWMSLFQFSGGVQVRLFHSLSVGLRLKGVVGNEQAISGLYNLVGETLPIRTMATANLVWHF
;
A
#
# COMPACT_ATOMS: atom_id res chain seq x y z
N MET A 1 6.66 -19.09 7.18
CA MET A 1 5.90 -17.88 7.60
C MET A 1 4.51 -17.75 6.95
N GLN A 2 4.22 -18.40 5.82
CA GLN A 2 2.96 -18.23 5.07
C GLN A 2 1.67 -18.70 5.80
N ARG A 3 1.74 -19.61 6.77
CA ARG A 3 0.55 -20.18 7.44
C ARG A 3 -0.01 -19.30 8.57
N ILE A 4 0.78 -18.40 9.15
CA ILE A 4 0.35 -17.59 10.31
C ILE A 4 -0.57 -16.44 9.87
N ALA A 5 -0.29 -15.84 8.70
CA ALA A 5 -1.09 -14.73 8.18
C ALA A 5 -2.54 -15.14 7.86
N THR A 6 -2.74 -16.35 7.30
CA THR A 6 -4.07 -16.83 6.89
C THR A 6 -4.98 -17.10 8.10
N THR A 7 -4.44 -17.65 9.19
CA THR A 7 -5.22 -17.96 10.40
C THR A 7 -5.73 -16.70 11.11
N LEU A 8 -4.95 -15.62 11.08
CA LEU A 8 -5.30 -14.36 11.75
C LEU A 8 -6.45 -13.63 11.03
N VAL A 9 -6.50 -13.70 9.69
CA VAL A 9 -7.57 -13.11 8.88
C VAL A 9 -8.90 -13.84 9.11
N ILE A 10 -8.88 -15.17 9.19
CA ILE A 10 -10.10 -15.98 9.40
C ILE A 10 -10.67 -15.75 10.81
N ALA A 11 -9.81 -15.68 11.84
CA ALA A 11 -10.24 -15.41 13.21
C ALA A 11 -10.89 -14.02 13.37
N ALA A 12 -10.33 -13.00 12.72
CA ALA A 12 -10.88 -11.65 12.73
C ALA A 12 -12.26 -11.56 12.03
N CYS A 13 -12.44 -12.29 10.93
CA CYS A 13 -13.73 -12.39 10.24
C CYS A 13 -14.82 -13.04 11.11
N ALA A 14 -14.48 -14.07 11.90
CA ALA A 14 -15.44 -14.76 12.76
C ALA A 14 -15.92 -13.90 13.94
N LEU A 15 -15.05 -13.08 14.51
CA LEU A 15 -15.37 -12.21 15.65
C LEU A 15 -16.20 -10.98 15.27
N GLY A 16 -16.00 -10.43 14.07
CA GLY A 16 -16.76 -9.26 13.60
C GLY A 16 -18.26 -9.52 13.43
N VAL A 17 -18.62 -10.72 12.95
CA VAL A 17 -20.03 -11.11 12.68
C VAL A 17 -20.85 -11.25 13.98
N LEU A 18 -20.21 -11.56 15.11
CA LEU A 18 -20.90 -11.76 16.38
C LEU A 18 -21.18 -10.44 17.14
N SER A 19 -20.48 -9.35 16.86
CA SER A 19 -20.64 -8.10 17.62
C SER A 19 -21.81 -7.23 17.18
N ASP A 20 -22.29 -7.36 15.93
CA ASP A 20 -23.38 -6.52 15.38
C ASP A 20 -24.79 -7.04 15.72
N ALA A 21 -24.89 -8.10 16.53
CA ALA A 21 -26.16 -8.66 17.01
C ALA A 21 -26.73 -7.95 18.24
N GLN A 22 -26.11 -6.87 18.73
CA GLN A 22 -26.57 -6.18 19.93
C GLN A 22 -27.81 -5.30 19.67
N ALA A 23 -28.95 -5.83 20.14
CA ALA A 23 -30.11 -5.16 20.71
C ALA A 23 -30.70 -3.98 19.92
N ARG A 24 -31.75 -4.26 19.13
CA ARG A 24 -32.73 -3.23 18.79
C ARG A 24 -33.43 -2.80 20.08
N PRO A 25 -33.51 -1.50 20.41
CA PRO A 25 -34.32 -1.07 21.54
C PRO A 25 -35.78 -1.49 21.32
N PRO A 26 -36.51 -1.91 22.37
CA PRO A 26 -37.93 -2.21 22.25
C PRO A 26 -38.67 -0.95 21.79
N CYS A 27 -39.43 -1.06 20.70
CA CYS A 27 -40.36 0.00 20.33
C CYS A 27 -41.61 -0.07 21.20
N ASP A 28 -42.10 1.07 21.67
CA ASP A 28 -43.39 1.14 22.35
C ASP A 28 -44.54 0.82 21.38
N PRO A 29 -45.51 -0.01 21.79
CA PRO A 29 -46.70 -0.28 20.99
C PRO A 29 -47.54 0.99 20.83
N GLY A 30 -47.67 1.46 19.59
CA GLY A 30 -48.54 2.60 19.24
C GLY A 30 -47.80 3.87 18.80
N GLN A 31 -46.47 3.93 18.88
CA GLN A 31 -45.69 5.00 18.27
C GLN A 31 -44.99 4.51 16.99
N PRO A 32 -44.96 5.31 15.91
CA PRO A 32 -44.11 4.99 14.77
C PRO A 32 -42.65 4.92 15.25
N CYS A 33 -42.00 3.78 15.09
CA CYS A 33 -40.58 3.63 15.38
C CYS A 33 -39.79 4.56 14.45
N VAL A 34 -39.57 5.80 14.88
CA VAL A 34 -38.56 6.66 14.27
C VAL A 34 -37.23 6.10 14.73
N VAL A 35 -36.74 5.10 14.00
CA VAL A 35 -35.37 4.62 14.15
C VAL A 35 -34.49 5.77 13.68
N LEU A 36 -34.12 6.65 14.62
CA LEU A 36 -33.03 7.59 14.44
C LEU A 36 -31.80 6.73 14.18
N ARG A 37 -31.52 6.44 12.91
CA ARG A 37 -30.27 5.79 12.52
C ARG A 37 -29.18 6.69 13.08
N PRO A 38 -28.34 6.20 14.00
CA PRO A 38 -27.24 6.99 14.52
C PRO A 38 -26.53 7.60 13.32
N ARG A 39 -26.45 8.93 13.30
CA ARG A 39 -25.79 9.66 12.21
C ARG A 39 -24.34 9.23 12.29
N ARG A 40 -23.95 8.27 11.45
CA ARG A 40 -22.59 7.72 11.47
C ARG A 40 -21.64 8.91 11.34
N PRO A 41 -20.71 9.11 12.28
CA PRO A 41 -19.73 10.18 12.17
C PRO A 41 -19.08 10.05 10.78
N ALA A 42 -19.06 11.16 10.06
CA ALA A 42 -18.44 11.18 8.75
C ALA A 42 -16.95 10.90 8.97
N THR A 43 -16.45 9.82 8.35
CA THR A 43 -15.02 9.51 8.36
C THR A 43 -14.33 10.56 7.52
N HIS A 44 -13.61 11.46 8.18
CA HIS A 44 -12.93 12.57 7.55
C HIS A 44 -11.45 12.30 7.38
N PHE A 45 -10.88 11.42 8.20
CA PHE A 45 -9.46 11.14 8.19
C PHE A 45 -9.18 9.64 8.09
N ILE A 46 -8.09 9.30 7.41
CA ILE A 46 -7.53 7.96 7.39
C ILE A 46 -6.08 8.01 7.85
N ALA A 47 -5.69 6.98 8.59
CA ALA A 47 -4.30 6.64 8.83
C ALA A 47 -4.11 5.17 8.48
N GLU A 48 -3.04 4.84 7.78
CA GLU A 48 -2.77 3.49 7.33
C GLU A 48 -1.29 3.14 7.48
N LEU A 49 -1.04 1.91 7.93
CA LEU A 49 0.28 1.29 7.94
C LEU A 49 0.30 0.14 6.94
N ASN A 50 1.36 0.07 6.14
CA ASN A 50 1.58 -0.91 5.10
C ASN A 50 2.85 -1.70 5.40
N GLY A 51 2.81 -3.01 5.18
CA GLY A 51 3.98 -3.88 5.27
C GLY A 51 3.87 -5.07 4.32
N GLY A 52 4.96 -5.42 3.65
CA GLY A 52 4.99 -6.54 2.73
C GLY A 52 6.29 -6.63 1.95
N SER A 53 6.17 -7.00 0.68
CA SER A 53 7.31 -7.25 -0.20
C SER A 53 7.30 -6.38 -1.44
N SER A 54 8.48 -5.93 -1.84
CA SER A 54 8.77 -5.31 -3.13
C SER A 54 9.36 -6.34 -4.08
N THR A 55 9.09 -6.18 -5.37
CA THR A 55 9.81 -6.88 -6.44
C THR A 55 10.36 -5.86 -7.42
N TYR A 56 11.68 -5.93 -7.59
CA TYR A 56 12.44 -5.06 -8.47
C TYR A 56 13.79 -5.71 -8.74
N GLY A 57 13.90 -6.48 -9.83
CA GLY A 57 15.05 -7.35 -10.08
C GLY A 57 15.13 -8.55 -9.14
N GLY A 58 15.00 -8.33 -7.84
CA GLY A 58 14.83 -9.34 -6.79
C GLY A 58 13.64 -9.05 -5.87
N GLY A 59 13.57 -9.80 -4.77
CA GLY A 59 12.59 -9.58 -3.71
C GLY A 59 13.17 -8.79 -2.55
N GLY A 60 12.37 -7.95 -1.91
CA GLY A 60 12.78 -7.26 -0.70
C GLY A 60 11.64 -6.76 0.16
N LEU A 61 11.98 -5.95 1.16
CA LEU A 61 11.03 -5.44 2.15
C LEU A 61 10.34 -4.17 1.64
N ALA A 62 9.03 -4.08 1.85
CA ALA A 62 8.24 -2.87 1.61
C ALA A 62 7.50 -2.44 2.88
N LEU A 63 7.70 -1.20 3.33
CA LEU A 63 7.03 -0.58 4.47
C LEU A 63 6.47 0.78 4.07
N GLY A 64 5.37 1.21 4.68
CA GLY A 64 4.88 2.56 4.43
C GLY A 64 3.78 3.01 5.36
N GLY A 65 3.56 4.32 5.38
CA GLY A 65 2.48 4.99 6.09
C GLY A 65 1.69 5.88 5.13
N VAL A 66 0.38 5.92 5.30
CA VAL A 66 -0.53 6.81 4.56
C VAL A 66 -1.35 7.61 5.54
N LEU A 67 -1.43 8.91 5.32
CA LEU A 67 -2.38 9.80 5.97
C LEU A 67 -3.28 10.41 4.91
N GLY A 68 -4.56 10.58 5.20
CA GLY A 68 -5.47 11.19 4.24
C GLY A 68 -6.63 11.90 4.88
N VAL A 69 -7.16 12.87 4.15
CA VAL A 69 -8.36 13.64 4.51
C VAL A 69 -9.36 13.59 3.37
N GLY A 70 -10.64 13.43 3.69
CA GLY A 70 -11.65 13.23 2.67
C GLY A 70 -13.04 12.97 3.19
N GLY A 71 -13.83 12.30 2.36
CA GLY A 71 -15.19 11.96 2.71
C GLY A 71 -16.02 11.50 1.52
N LYS A 72 -17.33 11.39 1.79
CA LYS A 72 -18.32 10.92 0.83
C LYS A 72 -19.04 12.10 0.20
N LEU A 73 -19.16 12.10 -1.13
CA LEU A 73 -19.98 13.08 -1.84
C LEU A 73 -21.48 12.74 -1.69
N ARG A 74 -22.33 13.75 -1.58
CA ARG A 74 -23.77 13.56 -1.38
C ARG A 74 -24.37 12.82 -2.58
N GLY A 75 -25.01 11.68 -2.31
CA GLY A 75 -25.66 10.85 -3.35
C GLY A 75 -24.71 9.97 -4.16
N PHE A 76 -23.41 10.00 -3.90
CA PHE A 76 -22.44 9.20 -4.64
C PHE A 76 -21.82 8.12 -3.74
N PRO A 77 -21.86 6.82 -4.11
CA PRO A 77 -21.38 5.75 -3.24
C PRO A 77 -19.89 5.80 -2.89
N PRO A 78 -18.97 6.09 -3.84
CA PRO A 78 -17.53 6.18 -3.56
C PRO A 78 -17.14 7.21 -2.50
N ILE A 79 -16.06 6.90 -1.77
CA ILE A 79 -15.43 7.79 -0.79
C ILE A 79 -14.08 8.21 -1.35
N PHE A 80 -13.80 9.51 -1.34
CA PHE A 80 -12.58 10.09 -1.87
C PHE A 80 -11.71 10.62 -0.74
N TYR A 81 -10.40 10.38 -0.83
CA TYR A 81 -9.42 10.93 0.09
C TYR A 81 -8.28 11.56 -0.69
N LEU A 82 -7.92 12.79 -0.32
CA LEU A 82 -6.61 13.33 -0.62
C LEU A 82 -5.63 12.69 0.37
N MET A 83 -4.56 12.07 -0.13
CA MET A 83 -3.61 11.32 0.70
C MET A 83 -2.18 11.81 0.51
N GLY A 84 -1.40 11.69 1.59
CA GLY A 84 0.06 11.70 1.59
C GLY A 84 0.57 10.33 2.00
N GLU A 85 1.56 9.81 1.27
CA GLU A 85 2.18 8.51 1.50
C GLU A 85 3.69 8.67 1.67
N PHE A 86 4.23 7.99 2.68
CA PHE A 86 5.65 7.78 2.89
C PHE A 86 5.91 6.28 2.79
N SER A 87 6.82 5.84 1.91
CA SER A 87 7.19 4.41 1.84
C SER A 87 8.70 4.20 1.79
N TYR A 88 9.16 3.16 2.46
CA TYR A 88 10.52 2.64 2.40
C TYR A 88 10.50 1.27 1.75
N ASN A 89 11.32 1.09 0.72
CA ASN A 89 11.45 -0.18 0.01
C ASN A 89 12.91 -0.56 -0.12
N GLN A 90 13.21 -1.83 0.07
CA GLN A 90 14.51 -2.41 -0.22
C GLN A 90 14.35 -3.48 -1.28
N ALA A 91 15.33 -3.63 -2.17
CA ALA A 91 15.43 -4.74 -3.10
C ALA A 91 16.89 -5.17 -3.20
N ALA A 92 17.12 -6.48 -3.24
CA ALA A 92 18.44 -7.01 -3.47
C ALA A 92 18.37 -8.11 -4.53
N GLU A 93 19.30 -8.09 -5.46
CA GLU A 93 19.47 -9.10 -6.49
C GLU A 93 20.93 -9.55 -6.55
N SER A 94 21.13 -10.81 -6.91
CA SER A 94 22.44 -11.35 -7.22
C SER A 94 22.37 -12.13 -8.52
N GLY A 95 23.33 -11.91 -9.40
CA GLY A 95 23.35 -12.53 -10.71
C GLY A 95 24.76 -12.61 -11.30
N SER A 96 24.82 -12.92 -12.59
CA SER A 96 26.04 -12.84 -13.38
C SER A 96 25.86 -11.85 -14.52
N MET A 97 26.87 -11.02 -14.77
CA MET A 97 26.84 -10.05 -15.86
C MET A 97 26.78 -10.77 -17.22
N PRO A 98 25.88 -10.39 -18.15
CA PRO A 98 25.70 -11.11 -19.41
C PRO A 98 26.96 -11.18 -20.29
N LEU A 99 27.82 -10.15 -20.24
CA LEU A 99 29.00 -10.03 -21.10
C LEU A 99 30.27 -10.63 -20.50
N SER A 100 30.50 -10.44 -19.20
CA SER A 100 31.74 -10.89 -18.54
C SER A 100 31.58 -12.22 -17.79
N GLY A 101 30.36 -12.63 -17.47
CA GLY A 101 30.08 -13.75 -16.57
C GLY A 101 30.45 -13.49 -15.11
N THR A 102 30.95 -12.30 -14.77
CA THR A 102 31.31 -11.93 -13.39
C THR A 102 30.07 -11.87 -12.51
N GLY A 103 30.16 -12.45 -11.32
CA GLY A 103 29.09 -12.35 -10.32
C GLY A 103 28.91 -10.92 -9.83
N TYR A 104 27.66 -10.51 -9.63
CA TYR A 104 27.33 -9.21 -9.04
C TYR A 104 26.25 -9.36 -7.96
N ARG A 105 26.24 -8.39 -7.05
CA ARG A 105 25.17 -8.15 -6.08
C ARG A 105 24.74 -6.70 -6.18
N ASP A 106 23.45 -6.48 -6.39
CA ASP A 106 22.83 -5.17 -6.48
C ASP A 106 21.90 -4.98 -5.28
N ASP A 107 22.19 -4.01 -4.42
CA ASP A 107 21.35 -3.63 -3.28
C ASP A 107 20.82 -2.22 -3.48
N ARG A 108 19.50 -2.07 -3.43
CA ARG A 108 18.81 -0.82 -3.66
C ARG A 108 17.83 -0.53 -2.54
N SER A 109 17.82 0.72 -2.09
CA SER A 109 16.82 1.25 -1.17
C SER A 109 16.14 2.47 -1.77
N PHE A 110 14.85 2.59 -1.50
CA PHE A 110 13.99 3.65 -2.00
C PHE A 110 13.20 4.26 -0.85
N LEU A 111 13.23 5.59 -0.74
CA LEU A 111 12.41 6.36 0.18
C LEU A 111 11.50 7.25 -0.65
N ASP A 112 10.21 6.91 -0.67
CA ASP A 112 9.20 7.56 -1.49
C ASP A 112 8.37 8.54 -0.64
N LEU A 113 8.11 9.72 -1.22
CA LEU A 113 7.18 10.73 -0.73
C LEU A 113 6.17 11.04 -1.82
N VAL A 114 4.90 10.77 -1.57
CA VAL A 114 3.85 10.84 -2.58
C VAL A 114 2.64 11.59 -2.06
N VAL A 115 2.01 12.38 -2.92
CA VAL A 115 0.67 12.92 -2.72
C VAL A 115 -0.25 12.40 -3.81
N GLY A 116 -1.51 12.13 -3.47
CA GLY A 116 -2.40 11.47 -4.41
C GLY A 116 -3.86 11.48 -4.02
N LEU A 117 -4.66 10.83 -4.86
CA LEU A 117 -6.08 10.61 -4.65
C LEU A 117 -6.31 9.12 -4.41
N ARG A 118 -7.09 8.80 -3.38
CA ARG A 118 -7.59 7.45 -3.12
C ARG A 118 -9.11 7.41 -3.20
N ILE A 119 -9.62 6.34 -3.79
CA ILE A 119 -11.06 6.08 -3.94
C ILE A 119 -11.37 4.75 -3.27
N TYR A 120 -12.37 4.72 -2.39
CA TYR A 120 -12.95 3.50 -1.85
C TYR A 120 -14.32 3.22 -2.46
N LEU A 121 -14.53 1.99 -2.92
CA LEU A 121 -15.81 1.50 -3.42
C LEU A 121 -16.31 0.36 -2.52
N PRO A 122 -17.42 0.55 -1.78
CA PRO A 122 -18.02 -0.55 -1.03
C PRO A 122 -18.68 -1.55 -1.99
N ILE A 123 -18.26 -2.82 -1.95
CA ILE A 123 -18.91 -3.88 -2.74
C ILE A 123 -20.04 -4.50 -1.93
N TRP A 124 -19.69 -5.13 -0.80
CA TRP A 124 -20.62 -5.95 -0.04
C TRP A 124 -20.24 -5.98 1.44
N GLY A 125 -21.14 -5.47 2.29
CA GLY A 125 -21.00 -5.53 3.73
C GLY A 125 -19.69 -4.88 4.21
N PRO A 126 -18.78 -5.63 4.87
CA PRO A 126 -17.50 -5.10 5.33
C PRO A 126 -16.43 -5.00 4.23
N ILE A 127 -16.67 -5.54 3.02
CA ILE A 127 -15.68 -5.63 1.95
C ILE A 127 -15.71 -4.37 1.07
N ARG A 128 -14.53 -3.83 0.81
CA ARG A 128 -14.29 -2.63 -0.02
C ARG A 128 -13.17 -2.90 -1.01
N LEU A 129 -13.32 -2.35 -2.21
CA LEU A 129 -12.18 -2.12 -3.08
C LEU A 129 -11.64 -0.73 -2.83
N PHE A 130 -10.36 -0.56 -3.06
CA PHE A 130 -9.78 0.77 -3.20
C PHE A 130 -8.82 0.82 -4.37
N GLY A 131 -8.67 2.02 -4.90
CA GLY A 131 -7.63 2.35 -5.86
C GLY A 131 -7.06 3.70 -5.52
N ASP A 132 -5.77 3.88 -5.77
CA ASP A 132 -5.14 5.18 -5.64
C ASP A 132 -4.16 5.47 -6.79
N VAL A 133 -4.00 6.76 -7.04
CA VAL A 133 -3.05 7.32 -8.00
C VAL A 133 -2.34 8.49 -7.32
N GLY A 134 -1.05 8.65 -7.59
CA GLY A 134 -0.25 9.69 -6.94
C GLY A 134 1.00 10.05 -7.72
N VAL A 135 1.52 11.23 -7.41
CA VAL A 135 2.78 11.74 -7.93
C VAL A 135 3.67 12.16 -6.76
N GLY A 136 4.98 12.05 -6.93
CA GLY A 136 5.90 12.29 -5.84
C GLY A 136 7.35 12.27 -6.25
N ALA A 137 8.19 12.06 -5.24
CA ALA A 137 9.63 11.92 -5.39
C ALA A 137 10.12 10.68 -4.63
N SER A 138 11.14 10.02 -5.16
CA SER A 138 11.82 8.89 -4.55
C SER A 138 13.29 9.25 -4.37
N TYR A 139 13.81 9.13 -3.16
CA TYR A 139 15.25 9.10 -2.95
C TYR A 139 15.72 7.65 -3.10
N VAL A 140 16.62 7.41 -4.04
CA VAL A 140 17.23 6.10 -4.27
C VAL A 140 18.67 6.09 -3.77
N SER A 141 19.07 4.96 -3.19
CA SER A 141 20.46 4.62 -2.92
C SER A 141 20.70 3.21 -3.44
N ALA A 142 21.66 3.05 -4.35
CA ALA A 142 21.98 1.79 -5.00
C ALA A 142 23.48 1.50 -4.87
N ASN A 143 23.82 0.25 -4.55
CA ASN A 143 25.18 -0.26 -4.47
C ASN A 143 25.30 -1.52 -5.33
N LEU A 144 26.18 -1.47 -6.33
CA LEU A 144 26.52 -2.60 -7.16
C LEU A 144 27.91 -3.12 -6.76
N GLU A 145 27.92 -4.28 -6.11
CA GLU A 145 29.13 -5.02 -5.75
C GLU A 145 29.45 -6.03 -6.85
N GLN A 146 30.67 -6.01 -7.37
CA GLN A 146 31.16 -6.99 -8.35
C GLN A 146 32.17 -7.92 -7.66
N HIS A 147 32.14 -9.22 -7.94
CA HIS A 147 32.95 -10.22 -7.23
C HIS A 147 34.46 -9.90 -7.23
N ASP A 148 34.97 -9.33 -8.33
CA ASP A 148 36.38 -8.98 -8.52
C ASP A 148 36.56 -7.51 -8.95
N GLY A 149 35.55 -6.68 -8.74
CA GLY A 149 35.50 -5.30 -9.24
C GLY A 149 35.27 -4.25 -8.15
N PRO A 150 35.41 -2.96 -8.48
CA PRO A 150 35.07 -1.90 -7.55
C PRO A 150 33.57 -1.89 -7.25
N ILE A 151 33.23 -1.47 -6.03
CA ILE A 151 31.83 -1.16 -5.67
C ILE A 151 31.44 0.14 -6.38
N VAL A 152 30.34 0.10 -7.13
CA VAL A 152 29.77 1.28 -7.77
C VAL A 152 28.53 1.68 -6.99
N ALA A 153 28.56 2.86 -6.39
CA ALA A 153 27.44 3.43 -5.65
C ALA A 153 26.82 4.60 -6.42
N ALA A 154 25.50 4.73 -6.36
CA ALA A 154 24.78 5.88 -6.89
C ALA A 154 23.59 6.21 -5.98
N ASP A 155 23.34 7.50 -5.77
CA ASP A 155 22.17 7.99 -5.06
C ASP A 155 21.56 9.20 -5.76
N GLY A 156 20.32 9.52 -5.40
CA GLY A 156 19.68 10.73 -5.88
C GLY A 156 18.17 10.74 -5.78
N TRP A 157 17.60 11.89 -6.09
CA TRP A 157 16.15 12.06 -6.18
C TRP A 157 15.66 11.80 -7.60
N MET A 158 14.53 11.09 -7.71
CA MET A 158 13.79 10.90 -8.96
C MET A 158 12.33 11.29 -8.78
N SER A 159 11.69 11.79 -9.84
CA SER A 159 10.24 11.94 -9.86
C SER A 159 9.59 10.56 -10.00
N LEU A 160 8.43 10.37 -9.36
CA LEU A 160 7.68 9.12 -9.43
C LEU A 160 6.19 9.37 -9.69
N PHE A 161 5.59 8.45 -10.42
CA PHE A 161 4.15 8.25 -10.56
C PHE A 161 3.82 6.88 -9.99
N GLN A 162 2.79 6.80 -9.15
CA GLN A 162 2.32 5.54 -8.59
C GLN A 162 0.84 5.32 -8.88
N PHE A 163 0.49 4.05 -9.01
CA PHE A 163 -0.88 3.57 -9.02
C PHE A 163 -0.97 2.34 -8.13
N SER A 164 -2.08 2.16 -7.44
CA SER A 164 -2.29 0.95 -6.65
C SER A 164 -3.77 0.59 -6.59
N GLY A 165 -4.02 -0.68 -6.27
CA GLY A 165 -5.35 -1.22 -6.06
C GLY A 165 -5.32 -2.30 -5.00
N GLY A 166 -6.45 -2.47 -4.32
CA GLY A 166 -6.52 -3.45 -3.24
C GLY A 166 -7.92 -3.77 -2.77
N VAL A 167 -7.96 -4.74 -1.85
CA VAL A 167 -9.17 -5.19 -1.17
C VAL A 167 -8.99 -4.93 0.31
N GLN A 168 -10.05 -4.45 0.95
CA GLN A 168 -10.07 -4.13 2.36
C GLN A 168 -11.32 -4.72 3.02
N VAL A 169 -11.15 -5.32 4.19
CA VAL A 169 -12.21 -5.82 5.06
C VAL A 169 -12.28 -4.94 6.30
N ARG A 170 -13.47 -4.43 6.60
CA ARG A 170 -13.75 -3.69 7.82
C ARG A 170 -13.96 -4.64 8.99
N LEU A 171 -13.09 -4.52 10.00
CA LEU A 171 -13.16 -5.29 11.24
C LEU A 171 -14.05 -4.59 12.27
N PHE A 172 -13.86 -3.28 12.41
CA PHE A 172 -14.62 -2.41 13.31
C PHE A 172 -15.06 -1.13 12.59
N HIS A 173 -15.89 -0.32 13.22
CA HIS A 173 -16.30 0.97 12.67
C HIS A 173 -15.12 1.88 12.30
N SER A 174 -14.05 1.82 13.10
CA SER A 174 -12.83 2.61 12.95
C SER A 174 -11.64 1.85 12.37
N LEU A 175 -11.71 0.53 12.18
CA LEU A 175 -10.55 -0.29 11.80
C LEU A 175 -10.84 -1.23 10.64
N SER A 176 -9.91 -1.29 9.71
CA SER A 176 -9.95 -2.17 8.56
C SER A 176 -8.58 -2.80 8.30
N VAL A 177 -8.58 -3.98 7.69
CA VAL A 177 -7.37 -4.67 7.22
C VAL A 177 -7.52 -5.00 5.74
N GLY A 178 -6.42 -5.10 5.01
CA GLY A 178 -6.50 -5.38 3.58
C GLY A 178 -5.20 -5.79 2.94
N LEU A 179 -5.27 -5.97 1.62
CA LEU A 179 -4.15 -6.27 0.74
C LEU A 179 -4.10 -5.19 -0.35
N ARG A 180 -2.89 -4.75 -0.69
CA ARG A 180 -2.61 -3.71 -1.68
C ARG A 180 -1.54 -4.19 -2.65
N LEU A 181 -1.80 -4.02 -3.94
CA LEU A 181 -0.82 -4.13 -5.01
C LEU A 181 -0.51 -2.72 -5.52
N LYS A 182 0.77 -2.34 -5.52
CA LYS A 182 1.25 -1.01 -5.92
C LYS A 182 2.24 -1.16 -7.07
N GLY A 183 2.09 -0.31 -8.09
CA GLY A 183 3.04 -0.12 -9.18
C GLY A 183 3.60 1.30 -9.14
N VAL A 184 4.91 1.43 -9.31
CA VAL A 184 5.62 2.71 -9.33
C VAL A 184 6.45 2.82 -10.59
N VAL A 185 6.30 3.94 -11.28
CA VAL A 185 7.06 4.33 -12.47
C VAL A 185 7.83 5.58 -12.11
N GLY A 186 9.15 5.58 -12.29
CA GLY A 186 10.02 6.71 -11.97
C GLY A 186 10.86 7.18 -13.14
N ASN A 187 11.30 8.44 -13.11
CA ASN A 187 12.33 8.94 -14.02
C ASN A 187 13.72 8.62 -13.43
N GLU A 188 14.29 7.49 -13.82
CA GLU A 188 15.48 6.93 -13.17
C GLU A 188 16.81 7.51 -13.69
N GLN A 189 16.81 8.78 -14.15
CA GLN A 189 18.02 9.46 -14.63
C GLN A 189 19.19 9.38 -13.64
N ALA A 190 18.90 9.48 -12.33
CA ALA A 190 19.90 9.44 -11.26
C ALA A 190 20.71 8.13 -11.21
N ILE A 191 20.14 7.00 -11.66
CA ILE A 191 20.75 5.66 -11.58
C ILE A 191 20.89 5.00 -12.95
N SER A 192 20.66 5.75 -14.02
CA SER A 192 20.74 5.29 -15.42
C SER A 192 22.08 4.62 -15.77
N GLY A 193 23.18 5.11 -15.18
CA GLY A 193 24.52 4.54 -15.35
C GLY A 193 24.64 3.09 -14.85
N LEU A 194 23.93 2.74 -13.77
CA LEU A 194 23.96 1.37 -13.22
C LEU A 194 23.21 0.38 -14.11
N TYR A 195 22.06 0.74 -14.69
CA TYR A 195 21.33 -0.17 -15.59
C TYR A 195 22.13 -0.53 -16.82
N ASN A 196 22.85 0.44 -17.39
CA ASN A 196 23.68 0.19 -18.56
C ASN A 196 24.78 -0.85 -18.28
N LEU A 197 25.23 -0.98 -17.02
CA LEU A 197 26.21 -1.98 -16.62
C LEU A 197 25.60 -3.38 -16.46
N VAL A 198 24.38 -3.47 -15.93
CA VAL A 198 23.70 -4.74 -15.66
C VAL A 198 22.91 -5.26 -16.88
N GLY A 199 22.57 -4.38 -17.83
CA GLY A 199 21.79 -4.72 -19.02
C GLY A 199 20.29 -4.86 -18.76
N GLU A 200 19.79 -4.26 -17.67
CA GLU A 200 18.38 -4.31 -17.28
C GLU A 200 17.56 -3.20 -17.95
N THR A 201 16.37 -3.57 -18.43
CA THR A 201 15.36 -2.61 -18.88
C THR A 201 14.55 -2.11 -17.68
N LEU A 202 14.22 -0.82 -17.67
CA LEU A 202 13.44 -0.10 -16.66
C LEU A 202 12.26 -0.94 -16.10
N PRO A 203 12.43 -1.61 -14.95
CA PRO A 203 11.37 -2.36 -14.33
C PRO A 203 10.37 -1.40 -13.71
N ILE A 204 9.08 -1.68 -13.88
CA ILE A 204 8.07 -1.08 -12.99
C ILE A 204 8.31 -1.68 -11.60
N ARG A 205 8.56 -0.84 -10.59
CA ARG A 205 8.62 -1.30 -9.20
C ARG A 205 7.23 -1.77 -8.78
N THR A 206 7.09 -3.04 -8.40
CA THR A 206 5.83 -3.58 -7.90
C THR A 206 5.94 -3.97 -6.44
N MET A 207 4.88 -3.76 -5.67
CA MET A 207 4.84 -4.09 -4.24
C MET A 207 3.52 -4.78 -3.91
N ALA A 208 3.60 -5.80 -3.07
CA ALA A 208 2.45 -6.47 -2.48
C ALA A 208 2.51 -6.29 -0.96
N THR A 209 1.51 -5.61 -0.39
CA THR A 209 1.50 -5.25 1.03
C THR A 209 0.18 -5.64 1.69
N ALA A 210 0.26 -6.00 2.97
CA ALA A 210 -0.88 -6.00 3.87
C ALA A 210 -0.99 -4.63 4.53
N ASN A 211 -2.21 -4.17 4.76
CA ASN A 211 -2.45 -2.87 5.36
C ASN A 211 -3.40 -2.91 6.55
N LEU A 212 -3.16 -2.01 7.50
CA LEU A 212 -3.99 -1.76 8.67
C LEU A 212 -4.42 -0.30 8.64
N VAL A 213 -5.72 -0.05 8.64
CA VAL A 213 -6.30 1.26 8.32
C VAL A 213 -7.26 1.71 9.41
N TRP A 214 -6.96 2.86 9.99
CA TRP A 214 -7.82 3.56 10.93
C TRP A 214 -8.64 4.64 10.22
N HIS A 215 -9.89 4.75 10.63
CA HIS A 215 -10.90 5.67 10.12
C HIS A 215 -11.34 6.56 11.29
N PHE A 216 -11.13 7.88 11.17
CA PHE A 216 -11.50 8.88 12.17
C PHE A 216 -12.54 9.86 11.62
#